data_AF-A0A2H5T3R8-F1
#
_entry.id   AF-A0A2H5T3R8-F1
#
_cell.length_a   1.000
_cell.length_b   1.000
_cell.length_c   1.000
_cell.angle_alpha   90.00
_cell.angle_beta   90.00
_cell.angle_gamma   90.00
#
_symmetry.space_group_name_H-M   'P 1'
#
loop_
_entity.id
_entity.type
_entity.pdbx_description
1 polymer ?
#
loop_
_entity_poly.entity_id
_entity_poly.type
_entity_poly.pdbx_seq_one_letter_code
_entity_poly.pdbx_strand_id
1 'polypeptide(L)'
;MSSNVAAGLITVDELKKFNSEQLNEYLNRRLKDTNNINKHANTITVKHEVKGSNFLDLTRDDLLSIKIPPGTVKDIEKVINEIKGVQLVAEPPQNA
;
A
#
# COMPACT_ATOMS: atom_id res chain seq x y z
N MET A 1 -8.49 -4.73 28.51
CA MET A 1 -8.43 -5.49 27.26
C MET A 1 -7.40 -4.82 26.38
N SER A 2 -6.19 -5.39 26.29
CA SER A 2 -5.13 -4.85 25.44
C SER A 2 -5.43 -5.22 23.99
N SER A 3 -5.98 -4.27 23.23
CA SER A 3 -6.17 -4.40 21.78
C SER A 3 -4.82 -4.26 21.08
N ASN A 4 -3.97 -5.28 21.19
CA ASN A 4 -2.61 -5.28 20.69
C ASN A 4 -2.48 -6.25 19.51
N VAL A 5 -3.17 -5.96 18.38
CA VAL A 5 -2.84 -6.59 17.07
C VAL A 5 -3.38 -5.88 15.80
N ALA A 6 -4.27 -4.88 15.88
CA ALA A 6 -5.02 -4.41 14.68
C ALA A 6 -4.74 -2.97 14.22
N ALA A 7 -3.56 -2.40 14.50
CA ALA A 7 -3.19 -1.12 13.92
C ALA A 7 -2.76 -1.29 12.45
N GLY A 8 -3.72 -1.32 11.52
CA GLY A 8 -3.43 -0.96 10.12
C GLY A 8 -3.62 -2.01 9.01
N LEU A 9 -4.35 -3.10 9.27
CA LEU A 9 -4.80 -3.98 8.18
C LEU A 9 -6.05 -3.39 7.53
N ILE A 10 -5.84 -2.56 6.50
CA ILE A 10 -6.89 -2.11 5.59
C ILE A 10 -7.14 -3.21 4.55
N THR A 11 -8.40 -3.48 4.22
CA THR A 11 -8.74 -4.40 3.14
C THR A 11 -8.43 -3.76 1.77
N VAL A 12 -8.24 -4.59 0.74
CA VAL A 12 -8.09 -4.10 -0.64
C VAL A 12 -9.26 -3.22 -1.07
N ASP A 13 -10.50 -3.60 -0.71
CA ASP A 13 -11.69 -2.86 -1.11
C ASP A 13 -11.81 -1.50 -0.42
N GLU A 14 -11.35 -1.40 0.83
CA GLU A 14 -11.24 -0.11 1.52
C GLU A 14 -10.13 0.74 0.92
N LEU A 15 -8.96 0.16 0.63
CA LEU A 15 -7.85 0.90 0.04
C LEU A 15 -8.21 1.43 -1.35
N LYS A 16 -8.94 0.66 -2.17
CA LYS A 16 -9.41 1.13 -3.49
C LYS A 16 -10.27 2.38 -3.44
N LYS A 17 -10.94 2.66 -2.32
CA LYS A 17 -11.77 3.86 -2.13
C LYS A 17 -10.97 5.10 -1.77
N PHE A 18 -9.67 4.96 -1.50
CA PHE A 18 -8.85 6.08 -1.08
C PHE A 18 -8.60 7.06 -2.23
N ASN A 19 -8.85 8.33 -1.95
CA ASN A 19 -8.32 9.41 -2.76
C ASN A 19 -6.79 9.54 -2.55
N SER A 20 -6.15 10.43 -3.32
CA SER A 20 -4.69 10.58 -3.30
C SER A 20 -4.14 11.04 -1.95
N GLU A 21 -4.90 11.84 -1.19
CA GLU A 21 -4.50 12.33 0.15
C GLU A 21 -4.61 11.23 1.21
N GLN A 22 -5.73 10.50 1.22
CA GLN A 22 -5.93 9.35 2.10
C GLN A 22 -4.88 8.25 1.85
N LEU A 23 -4.58 7.98 0.57
CA LEU A 23 -3.51 7.07 0.21
C LEU A 23 -2.14 7.61 0.66
N ASN A 24 -1.90 8.92 0.54
CA ASN A 24 -0.66 9.53 1.00
C ASN A 24 -0.43 9.30 2.49
N GLU A 25 -1.42 9.59 3.32
CA GLU A 25 -1.35 9.40 4.77
C GLU A 25 -1.13 7.93 5.12
N TYR A 26 -1.86 7.03 4.45
CA TYR A 26 -1.72 5.60 4.64
C TYR A 26 -0.30 5.13 4.33
N LEU A 27 0.25 5.49 3.17
CA LEU A 27 1.61 5.13 2.78
C LEU A 27 2.64 5.77 3.73
N ASN A 28 2.43 7.00 4.16
CA ASN A 28 3.32 7.65 5.13
C ASN A 28 3.37 6.93 6.48
N ARG A 29 2.27 6.32 6.92
CA ARG A 29 2.22 5.51 8.15
C ARG A 29 2.75 4.10 7.92
N ARG A 30 2.27 3.41 6.87
CA ARG A 30 2.61 2.02 6.56
C ARG A 30 4.08 1.83 6.21
N LEU A 31 4.66 2.79 5.49
CA LEU A 31 6.02 2.71 4.98
C LEU A 31 7.05 3.37 5.90
N LYS A 32 6.63 4.00 7.01
CA LYS A 32 7.53 4.67 7.96
C LYS A 32 8.58 3.71 8.52
N ASP A 33 8.14 2.49 8.84
CA ASP A 33 8.99 1.47 9.45
C ASP A 33 9.72 0.61 8.40
N THR A 34 9.44 0.83 7.10
CA THR A 34 10.05 0.11 5.98
C THR A 34 11.09 1.01 5.30
N ASN A 35 12.36 0.92 5.73
CA ASN A 35 13.50 1.56 5.06
C ASN A 35 13.36 3.07 4.78
N ASN A 36 12.48 3.79 5.50
CA ASN A 36 12.17 5.21 5.26
C ASN A 36 11.74 5.51 3.80
N ILE A 37 11.05 4.56 3.15
CA ILE A 37 10.59 4.73 1.76
C ILE A 37 9.34 5.61 1.66
N ASN A 38 8.67 5.90 2.79
CA ASN A 38 7.58 6.86 2.90
C ASN A 38 7.92 8.25 2.30
N LYS A 39 9.21 8.63 2.23
CA LYS A 39 9.66 9.84 1.51
C LYS A 39 9.17 9.91 0.05
N HIS A 40 8.84 8.77 -0.56
CA HIS A 40 8.30 8.69 -1.91
C HIS A 40 6.76 8.74 -1.99
N ALA A 41 6.04 8.70 -0.87
CA ALA A 41 4.58 8.73 -0.84
C ALA A 41 4.01 9.95 -1.57
N ASN A 42 4.57 11.14 -1.33
CA ASN A 42 4.14 12.37 -2.03
C ASN A 42 4.41 12.32 -3.53
N THR A 43 5.49 11.67 -3.95
CA THR A 43 5.77 11.49 -5.38
C THR A 43 4.69 10.62 -6.01
N ILE A 44 4.39 9.47 -5.38
CA ILE A 44 3.37 8.54 -5.90
C ILE A 44 2.00 9.20 -5.92
N THR A 45 1.55 9.77 -4.79
CA THR A 45 0.13 10.15 -4.65
C THR A 45 -0.17 11.59 -5.01
N VAL A 46 0.67 12.56 -4.62
CA VAL A 46 0.41 13.99 -4.85
C VAL A 46 0.89 14.39 -6.24
N LYS A 47 2.13 14.08 -6.59
CA LYS A 47 2.73 14.50 -7.86
C LYS A 47 2.15 13.74 -9.07
N HIS A 48 1.87 12.46 -8.90
CA HIS A 48 1.35 11.59 -9.96
C HIS A 48 -0.14 11.23 -9.78
N GLU A 49 -0.82 11.89 -8.83
CA GLU A 49 -2.26 11.76 -8.59
C GLU A 49 -2.76 10.31 -8.42
N VAL A 50 -1.87 9.40 -8.00
CA VAL A 50 -2.24 7.99 -7.77
C VAL A 50 -3.23 7.92 -6.62
N LYS A 51 -4.37 7.28 -6.89
CA LYS A 51 -5.42 6.95 -5.92
C LYS A 51 -5.33 5.47 -5.57
N GLY A 52 -6.01 5.07 -4.49
CA GLY A 52 -5.95 3.70 -4.01
C GLY A 52 -6.38 2.65 -5.05
N SER A 53 -7.34 2.98 -5.91
CA SER A 53 -7.76 2.14 -7.03
C SER A 53 -6.61 1.79 -7.97
N ASN A 54 -5.72 2.75 -8.23
CA ASN A 54 -4.63 2.61 -9.20
C ASN A 54 -3.35 2.11 -8.52
N PHE A 55 -3.17 2.40 -7.22
CA PHE A 55 -1.97 2.05 -6.47
C PHE A 55 -1.69 0.55 -6.50
N LEU A 56 -2.73 -0.27 -6.32
CA LEU A 56 -2.58 -1.73 -6.32
C LEU A 56 -2.24 -2.29 -7.70
N ASP A 57 -2.50 -1.54 -8.76
CA ASP A 57 -2.24 -1.95 -10.14
C ASP A 57 -0.92 -1.38 -10.68
N LEU A 58 -0.19 -0.58 -9.88
CA LEU A 58 1.12 -0.07 -10.26
C LEU A 58 2.10 -1.22 -10.51
N THR A 59 2.64 -1.23 -11.72
CA THR A 59 3.70 -2.14 -12.11
C THR A 59 5.08 -1.60 -11.73
N ARG A 60 6.09 -2.46 -11.81
CA ARG A 60 7.50 -2.06 -11.73
C ARG A 60 7.82 -0.89 -12.65
N ASP A 61 7.36 -0.99 -13.90
CA ASP A 61 7.67 -0.03 -14.94
C ASP A 61 6.97 1.31 -14.69
N ASP A 62 5.75 1.30 -14.15
CA ASP A 62 5.05 2.52 -13.73
C ASP A 62 5.85 3.24 -12.64
N LEU A 63 6.33 2.51 -11.62
CA LEU A 63 7.12 3.07 -10.54
C LEU A 63 8.47 3.64 -11.02
N LEU A 64 9.12 2.96 -11.96
CA LEU A 64 10.36 3.45 -12.58
C LEU A 64 10.11 4.69 -13.46
N SER A 65 8.98 4.74 -14.17
CA SER A 65 8.61 5.86 -15.03
C SER A 65 8.46 7.17 -14.24
N ILE A 66 7.94 7.08 -13.01
CA ILE A 66 7.80 8.20 -12.07
C ILE A 66 9.06 8.47 -11.22
N LYS A 67 10.20 7.88 -11.63
CA LYS A 67 11.53 8.07 -11.02
C LYS A 67 11.66 7.55 -9.59
N ILE A 68 10.92 6.51 -9.20
CA ILE A 68 11.23 5.77 -7.97
C ILE A 68 12.53 4.97 -8.17
N PRO A 69 13.50 5.05 -7.24
CA PRO A 69 14.74 4.28 -7.34
C PRO A 69 14.49 2.77 -7.38
N PRO A 70 15.22 1.98 -8.19
CA PRO A 70 14.97 0.53 -8.35
C PRO A 70 14.97 -0.29 -7.05
N GLY A 71 15.76 0.12 -6.05
CA GLY A 71 15.75 -0.51 -4.72
C GLY A 71 14.41 -0.28 -4.00
N THR A 72 13.89 0.94 -4.05
CA THR A 72 12.60 1.31 -3.46
C THR A 72 11.42 0.71 -4.22
N VAL A 73 11.53 0.54 -5.54
CA VAL A 73 10.50 -0.14 -6.34
C VAL A 73 10.22 -1.54 -5.79
N LYS A 74 11.28 -2.32 -5.48
CA LYS A 74 11.11 -3.66 -4.91
C LYS A 74 10.38 -3.66 -3.57
N ASP A 75 10.68 -2.69 -2.72
CA ASP A 75 10.02 -2.58 -1.41
C ASP A 75 8.53 -2.20 -1.56
N ILE A 76 8.19 -1.33 -2.51
CA ILE A 76 6.78 -0.97 -2.81
C ILE A 76 6.03 -2.15 -3.42
N GLU A 77 6.65 -2.89 -4.36
CA GLU A 77 6.07 -4.12 -4.92
C GLU A 77 5.72 -5.13 -3.81
N LYS A 78 6.62 -5.30 -2.83
CA LYS A 78 6.37 -6.16 -1.69
C LYS A 78 5.17 -5.69 -0.87
N VAL A 79 5.04 -4.39 -0.61
CA VAL A 79 3.89 -3.82 0.12
C VAL A 79 2.58 -4.01 -0.63
N ILE A 80 2.57 -3.80 -1.96
CA ILE A 80 1.38 -4.06 -2.80
C ILE A 80 0.98 -5.53 -2.69
N ASN A 81 1.94 -6.45 -2.78
CA ASN A 81 1.70 -7.89 -2.67
C ASN A 81 1.25 -8.31 -1.27
N GLU A 82 1.78 -7.70 -0.21
CA GLU A 82 1.32 -7.92 1.16
C GLU A 82 -0.15 -7.49 1.33
N ILE A 83 -0.53 -6.32 0.81
CA ILE A 83 -1.90 -5.83 0.87
C ILE A 83 -2.86 -6.75 0.10
N LYS A 84 -2.46 -7.20 -1.09
CA LYS A 84 -3.24 -8.18 -1.89
C LYS A 84 -3.29 -9.55 -1.21
N GLY A 85 -2.19 -10.00 -0.62
CA GLY A 85 -2.07 -11.30 0.04
C GLY A 85 -2.86 -11.41 1.33
N VAL A 86 -2.97 -10.32 2.11
CA VAL A 86 -3.86 -10.22 3.29
C VAL A 86 -5.31 -10.56 2.93
N GLN A 87 -5.76 -10.25 1.72
CA GLN A 87 -7.12 -10.57 1.27
C GLN A 87 -7.34 -12.08 1.02
N LEU A 88 -6.30 -12.83 0.69
CA LEU A 88 -6.39 -14.27 0.42
C LEU A 88 -6.46 -15.15 1.68
N VAL A 89 -6.04 -14.63 2.84
CA VAL A 89 -6.05 -15.39 4.11
C VAL A 89 -7.34 -15.17 4.92
N ALA A 90 -8.22 -14.27 4.47
CA ALA A 90 -9.49 -13.94 5.12
C ALA A 90 -10.68 -14.78 4.60
N GLU A 91 -10.46 -16.06 4.26
CA GLU A 91 -11.57 -17.01 4.05
C GLU A 91 -12.19 -17.41 5.40
N PRO A 92 -13.53 -17.38 5.56
CA PRO A 92 -14.19 -17.78 6.79
C PRO A 92 -14.03 -19.28 7.04
N PRO A 93 -14.14 -19.76 8.30
CA PRO A 93 -14.15 -21.20 8.56
C PRO A 93 -15.29 -21.83 7.76
N GLN A 94 -14.95 -22.81 6.93
CA GLN A 94 -15.91 -23.72 6.33
C GLN A 94 -16.52 -24.54 7.47
N ASN A 95 -17.58 -24.03 8.07
CA ASN A 95 -18.42 -24.81 8.96
C ASN A 95 -19.12 -25.87 8.09
N ALA A 96 -18.60 -27.10 8.17
CA ALA A 96 -19.29 -28.32 7.76
C ALA A 96 -20.09 -28.87 8.96
#